data_AF-A0AAW5LLQ2-F1
#
_entry.id   AF-A0AAW5LLQ2-F1
#
_cell.length_a   1.000
_cell.length_b   1.000
_cell.length_c   1.000
_cell.angle_alpha   90.00
_cell.angle_beta   90.00
_cell.angle_gamma   90.00
#
_symmetry.space_group_name_H-M   'P 1'
#
loop_
_entity.id
_entity.type
_entity.pdbx_description
1 polymer ?
#
loop_
_entity_poly.entity_id
_entity_poly.type
_entity_poly.pdbx_seq_one_letter_code
_entity_poly.pdbx_strand_id
1 'polypeptide(L)' 'MKDREYKEAWNSLKDAMLEEYPAVDHEADVSNGDAERGVLSTYEKILKKMDQLDGTHEFSNILHDMNRSGK' A
#
# COMPACT_ATOMS: atom_id res chain seq x y z
N MET A 1 21.24 14.91 11.94
CA MET A 1 21.03 13.61 12.64
C MET A 1 20.32 12.72 11.64
N LYS A 2 20.88 11.54 11.33
CA LYS A 2 20.34 10.67 10.26
C LYS A 2 18.95 10.11 10.58
N ASP A 3 18.55 10.08 11.86
CA ASP A 3 17.23 9.58 12.28
C ASP A 3 16.07 10.36 11.65
N ARG A 4 16.20 11.68 11.50
CA ARG A 4 15.18 12.50 10.84
C ARG A 4 15.07 12.16 9.35
N GLU A 5 16.22 12.05 8.68
CA GLU A 5 16.31 11.72 7.25
C GLU A 5 15.77 10.31 6.99
N TYR A 6 16.06 9.33 7.86
CA TYR A 6 15.50 7.99 7.76
C TYR A 6 13.99 7.97 7.96
N LYS A 7 13.47 8.74 8.91
CA LYS A 7 12.02 8.85 9.12
C LYS A 7 11.32 9.52 7.93
N GLU A 8 11.91 10.59 7.39
CA GLU A 8 11.40 11.25 6.19
C GLU A 8 11.40 10.29 4.99
N ALA A 9 12.49 9.53 4.77
CA ALA A 9 12.56 8.54 3.69
C ALA A 9 11.56 7.38 3.87
N TRP A 10 11.38 6.89 5.10
CA TRP A 10 10.37 5.88 5.41
C TRP A 10 8.97 6.36 5.06
N ASN A 11 8.61 7.57 5.51
CA ASN A 11 7.30 8.15 5.24
C ASN A 11 7.08 8.37 3.75
N SER A 12 8.06 8.95 3.04
CA SER A 12 7.97 9.16 1.59
C SER A 12 7.82 7.87 0.79
N LEU A 13 8.52 6.80 1.19
CA LEU A 13 8.33 5.48 0.58
C LEU A 13 6.91 4.97 0.81
N LYS A 14 6.41 5.10 2.03
CA LYS A 14 5.07 4.63 2.38
C LYS A 14 4.00 5.40 1.62
N ASP A 15 4.09 6.72 1.59
CA ASP A 15 3.17 7.61 0.89
C ASP A 15 3.07 7.25 -0.60
N ALA A 16 4.22 7.05 -1.26
CA ALA A 16 4.25 6.65 -2.67
C ALA A 16 3.57 5.29 -2.90
N MET A 17 3.82 4.30 -2.04
CA MET A 17 3.18 2.99 -2.17
C MET A 17 1.67 3.03 -1.89
N LEU A 18 1.22 3.88 -0.95
CA LEU A 18 -0.20 4.08 -0.66
C LEU A 18 -0.91 4.77 -1.84
N GLU A 19 -0.25 5.71 -2.52
CA GLU A 19 -0.77 6.39 -3.71
C GLU A 19 -0.87 5.45 -4.92
N GLU A 20 0.11 4.55 -5.11
CA GLU A 20 0.13 3.61 -6.24
C GLU A 20 -0.84 2.42 -6.05
N TYR A 21 -1.10 2.00 -4.81
CA TYR A 21 -1.89 0.80 -4.52
C TYR A 21 -3.25 0.74 -5.24
N PRO A 22 -4.10 1.80 -5.22
CA PRO A 22 -5.40 1.75 -5.90
C PRO A 22 -5.29 1.57 -7.42
N ALA A 23 -4.24 2.09 -8.04
CA ALA A 23 -4.01 1.92 -9.48
C ALA A 23 -3.64 0.47 -9.81
N VAL A 24 -2.77 -0.14 -9.02
CA VAL A 24 -2.38 -1.55 -9.17
C VAL A 24 -3.55 -2.49 -8.92
N ASP A 25 -4.40 -2.18 -7.92
CA ASP A 25 -5.63 -2.92 -7.63
C ASP A 25 -6.59 -2.89 -8.83
N HIS A 26 -6.80 -1.69 -9.40
CA HIS A 26 -7.64 -1.52 -10.58
C HIS A 26 -7.08 -2.27 -11.79
N GLU A 27 -5.77 -2.19 -12.05
CA GLU A 27 -5.10 -2.90 -13.14
C GLU A 27 -5.23 -4.42 -13.01
N ALA A 28 -5.07 -4.96 -11.80
CA ALA A 28 -5.24 -6.38 -11.53
C ALA A 28 -6.69 -6.86 -11.76
N ASP A 29 -7.68 -6.01 -11.47
CA ASP A 29 -9.10 -6.29 -11.71
C ASP A 29 -9.43 -6.29 -13.21
N VAL A 30 -9.02 -5.25 -13.95
CA VAL A 30 -9.36 -5.12 -15.39
C VAL A 30 -8.56 -6.05 -16.30
N SER A 31 -7.28 -6.29 -15.99
CA SER A 31 -6.44 -7.19 -16.79
C SER A 31 -6.77 -8.66 -16.56
N ASN A 32 -7.26 -8.98 -15.35
CA ASN A 32 -7.37 -10.33 -14.81
C ASN A 32 -6.07 -11.14 -14.97
N GLY A 33 -4.91 -10.46 -15.01
CA GLY A 33 -3.61 -11.07 -15.21
C GLY A 33 -2.97 -11.53 -13.90
N ASP A 34 -2.32 -12.70 -13.94
CA ASP A 34 -1.64 -13.27 -12.77
C ASP A 34 -0.42 -12.44 -12.33
N ALA A 35 0.20 -11.70 -13.26
CA ALA A 35 1.35 -10.87 -12.96
C ALA A 35 0.96 -9.66 -12.10
N GLU A 36 -0.10 -8.95 -12.50
CA GLU A 36 -0.67 -7.78 -11.83
C GLU A 36 -1.18 -8.18 -10.43
N ARG A 37 -1.89 -9.32 -10.33
CA ARG A 37 -2.30 -9.89 -9.03
C ARG A 37 -1.11 -10.23 -8.12
N GLY A 38 0.01 -10.68 -8.71
CA GLY A 38 1.26 -10.94 -7.99
C GLY A 38 1.90 -9.67 -7.42
N VAL A 39 1.89 -8.58 -8.19
CA VAL A 39 2.35 -7.26 -7.73
C VAL A 39 1.45 -6.74 -6.63
N LEU A 40 0.13 -6.79 -6.81
CA LEU A 40 -0.86 -6.38 -5.80
C LEU A 40 -0.65 -7.12 -4.46
N SER A 41 -0.50 -8.45 -4.51
CA SER A 41 -0.23 -9.26 -3.31
C SER A 41 1.08 -8.86 -2.60
N THR A 42 2.07 -8.40 -3.36
CA THR A 42 3.35 -7.93 -2.81
C THR A 42 3.18 -6.58 -2.11
N TYR A 43 2.47 -5.63 -2.74
CA TYR A 43 2.16 -4.33 -2.14
C TYR A 43 1.38 -4.48 -0.84
N GLU A 44 0.34 -5.32 -0.84
CA GLU A 44 -0.45 -5.59 0.36
C GLU A 44 0.42 -6.06 1.55
N LYS A 45 1.33 -7.00 1.30
CA LYS A 45 2.21 -7.56 2.34
C LYS A 45 3.15 -6.51 2.89
N ILE A 46 3.74 -5.69 2.02
CA ILE A 46 4.70 -4.65 2.42
C ILE A 46 3.97 -3.57 3.23
N LEU A 47 2.87 -3.02 2.71
CA LEU A 47 2.14 -1.93 3.37
C LEU A 47 1.55 -2.36 4.72
N LYS A 48 0.99 -3.58 4.83
CA LYS A 48 0.58 -4.16 6.13
C LYS A 48 1.75 -4.25 7.10
N LYS A 49 2.95 -4.59 6.61
CA LYS A 49 4.14 -4.67 7.44
C LYS A 49 4.65 -3.29 7.85
N MET A 50 4.53 -2.28 6.98
CA MET A 50 4.88 -0.90 7.32
C MET A 50 3.99 -0.37 8.44
N ASP A 51 2.66 -0.52 8.33
CA ASP A 51 1.70 -0.21 9.41
C ASP A 51 2.10 -0.86 10.75
N GLN A 52 2.49 -2.13 10.74
CA GLN A 52 2.95 -2.83 11.95
C GLN A 52 4.25 -2.27 12.55
N LEU A 53 5.19 -1.84 11.69
CA LEU A 53 6.52 -1.40 12.12
C LEU A 53 6.49 0.04 12.65
N ASP A 54 5.66 0.90 12.06
CA ASP A 54 5.52 2.30 12.47
C ASP A 54 4.32 2.53 13.43
N GLY A 55 3.50 1.51 13.67
CA GLY A 55 2.38 1.56 14.60
C GLY A 55 1.16 2.33 14.07
N THR A 56 1.08 2.52 12.76
CA THR A 56 -0.04 3.19 12.09
C THR A 56 -1.05 2.19 11.52
N HIS A 57 -2.12 2.71 10.94
CA HIS A 57 -3.18 1.92 10.28
C HIS A 57 -3.53 2.53 8.91
N GLU A 58 -2.59 3.22 8.27
CA GLU A 58 -2.86 4.02 7.07
C GLU A 58 -3.30 3.13 5.92
N PHE A 59 -2.55 2.06 5.65
CA PHE A 59 -2.92 1.12 4.60
C PHE A 59 -4.19 0.34 4.96
N SER A 60 -4.31 -0.06 6.23
CA SER A 60 -5.47 -0.79 6.71
C SER A 60 -6.77 0.01 6.54
N ASN A 61 -6.71 1.34 6.73
CA ASN A 61 -7.83 2.25 6.49
C ASN A 61 -8.17 2.33 5.00
N ILE A 62 -7.17 2.47 4.11
CA ILE A 62 -7.40 2.47 2.65
C ILE A 62 -8.09 1.17 2.22
N LEU A 63 -7.60 0.01 2.64
CA LEU A 63 -8.22 -1.28 2.32
C LEU A 63 -9.67 -1.36 2.80
N HIS A 64 -9.93 -0.89 4.01
CA HIS A 64 -11.28 -0.89 4.56
C HIS A 64 -12.22 0.03 3.76
N ASP A 65 -11.74 1.20 3.34
CA ASP A 65 -12.54 2.16 2.57
C ASP A 65 -12.82 1.65 1.15
N MET A 66 -11.84 1.05 0.49
CA MET A 66 -12.01 0.42 -0.84
C MET A 66 -13.04 -0.72 -0.80
N ASN A 67 -12.99 -1.57 0.23
CA ASN A 67 -13.96 -2.65 0.42
C ASN A 67 -15.38 -2.16 0.74
N ARG A 68 -15.52 -0.92 1.22
CA ARG A 68 -16.83 -0.27 1.45
C ARG A 68 -17.39 0.37 0.19
N SER A 69 -16.54 0.97 -0.66
CA SER A 69 -16.96 1.62 -1.91
C SER A 69 -17.26 0.65 -3.05
N GLY A 70 -16.75 -0.59 -2.99
CA GLY A 70 -17.03 -1.64 -3.98
C GLY A 70 -18.39 -2.35 -3.81
N LYS A 71 -19.34 -1.75 -3.06
CA LYS A 71 -20.70 -2.26 -2.86
C LYS A 71 -21.75 -1.29 -3.38
#